data_AF-A0A8T8HZA0-F1
#
_entry.id   AF-A0A8T8HZA0-F1
#
_cell.length_a   1.000
_cell.length_b   1.000
_cell.length_c   1.000
_cell.angle_alpha   90.00
_cell.angle_beta   90.00
_cell.angle_gamma   90.00
#
_symmetry.space_group_name_H-M   'P 1'
#
loop_
_entity.id
_entity.type
_entity.pdbx_description
1 polymer ?
#
loop_
_entity_poly.entity_id
_entity_poly.type
_entity_poly.pdbx_seq_one_letter_code
_entity_poly.pdbx_strand_id
1 'polypeptide(L)'
;MNRPSARSWAFDLIAPDDAVRARALARHQALVEGSGAALRWTNRVWREAGTPLPTQPHLAAEMDQARADQRWHHDQTLFGHLDRFLDADLEDEVAHALYGPFVVLYLRWEACHPAEWRSPASDLWSPWSRKEVVLRRLGRFGVPEGMRPDVANLVITALHRQYRCKDWMYAQLVPHVADSGFRARVSALLHAPDPVIGLRARFVLDIADQPERRVTRATWRRWLELHRLP
;
A
#
# COMPACT_ATOMS: atom_id res chain seq x y z
N MET A 1 3.70 18.67 -14.95
CA MET A 1 3.15 17.92 -13.81
C MET A 1 3.73 18.53 -12.55
N ASN A 2 3.00 19.43 -11.89
CA ASN A 2 3.49 20.19 -10.73
C ASN A 2 3.48 19.28 -9.49
N ARG A 3 4.65 18.84 -9.02
CA ARG A 3 4.77 18.14 -7.74
C ARG A 3 4.69 19.19 -6.62
N PRO A 4 3.79 19.06 -5.62
CA PRO A 4 3.86 19.88 -4.41
C PRO A 4 5.23 19.66 -3.75
N SER A 5 6.05 20.70 -3.71
CA SER A 5 7.50 20.62 -3.47
C SER A 5 7.92 20.09 -2.10
N ALA A 6 7.04 20.09 -1.10
CA ALA A 6 7.37 19.61 0.26
C ALA A 6 7.32 18.08 0.42
N ARG A 7 6.63 17.36 -0.47
CA ARG A 7 6.37 15.91 -0.35
C ARG A 7 6.99 15.09 -1.48
N SER A 8 7.80 15.72 -2.32
CA SER A 8 8.41 15.09 -3.51
C SER A 8 9.37 13.96 -3.15
N TRP A 9 10.01 14.02 -1.99
CA TRP A 9 11.04 13.07 -1.56
C TRP A 9 10.50 11.63 -1.43
N ALA A 10 9.23 11.44 -1.06
CA ALA A 10 8.69 10.10 -0.87
C ALA A 10 8.66 9.31 -2.19
N PHE A 11 8.41 9.98 -3.32
CA PHE A 11 8.42 9.36 -4.64
C PHE A 11 9.82 8.89 -5.07
N ASP A 12 10.86 9.40 -4.42
CA ASP A 12 12.23 8.98 -4.67
C ASP A 12 12.54 7.61 -4.01
N LEU A 13 11.65 7.06 -3.17
CA LEU A 13 11.75 5.68 -2.63
C LEU A 13 11.75 4.59 -3.72
N ILE A 14 11.32 4.94 -4.94
CA ILE A 14 11.35 4.05 -6.11
C ILE A 14 12.21 4.63 -7.24
N ALA A 15 13.11 5.57 -6.92
CA ALA A 15 14.02 6.14 -7.91
C ALA A 15 14.95 5.04 -8.46
N PRO A 16 15.20 5.02 -9.78
CA PRO A 16 16.20 4.13 -10.39
C PRO A 16 17.62 4.44 -9.92
N ASP A 17 17.91 5.70 -9.59
CA ASP A 17 19.18 6.14 -9.01
C ASP A 17 19.26 5.71 -7.54
N ASP A 18 20.23 4.85 -7.24
CA ASP A 18 20.45 4.29 -5.90
C ASP A 18 20.80 5.35 -4.85
N ALA A 19 21.54 6.40 -5.22
CA ALA A 19 21.89 7.47 -4.28
C ALA A 19 20.70 8.36 -3.96
N VAL A 20 19.84 8.66 -4.95
CA VAL A 20 18.57 9.36 -4.75
C VAL A 20 17.65 8.53 -3.85
N ARG A 21 17.49 7.24 -4.16
CA ARG A 21 16.65 6.33 -3.36
C ARG A 21 17.16 6.16 -1.94
N ALA A 22 18.47 5.99 -1.74
CA ALA A 22 19.06 5.85 -0.41
C ALA A 22 18.80 7.08 0.49
N ARG A 23 18.85 8.30 -0.07
CA ARG A 23 18.50 9.52 0.68
C ARG A 23 17.03 9.56 1.07
N ALA A 24 16.14 9.18 0.16
CA ALA A 24 14.70 9.09 0.44
C ALA A 24 14.41 8.04 1.52
N LEU A 25 15.05 6.87 1.43
CA LEU A 25 14.93 5.80 2.42
C LEU A 25 15.41 6.24 3.80
N ALA A 26 16.61 6.84 3.88
CA ALA A 26 17.15 7.35 5.14
C ALA A 26 16.22 8.39 5.77
N ARG A 27 15.65 9.29 4.97
CA ARG A 27 14.67 10.28 5.43
C ARG A 27 13.40 9.61 5.95
N HIS A 28 12.84 8.64 5.23
CA HIS A 28 11.67 7.88 5.68
C HIS A 28 11.93 7.18 7.01
N GLN A 29 13.07 6.51 7.13
CA GLN A 29 13.47 5.78 8.34
C GLN A 29 13.67 6.72 9.53
N ALA A 30 14.26 7.90 9.33
CA ALA A 30 14.38 8.91 10.39
C ALA A 30 13.02 9.43 10.87
N LEU A 31 12.05 9.62 9.96
CA LEU A 31 10.68 10.01 10.33
C LEU A 31 9.94 8.89 11.08
N VAL A 32 10.10 7.64 10.64
CA VAL A 32 9.57 6.45 11.32
C VAL A 32 10.17 6.33 12.72
N GLU A 33 11.48 6.50 12.86
CA GLU A 33 12.17 6.46 14.15
C GLU A 33 11.67 7.57 15.09
N GLY A 34 11.56 8.81 14.60
CA GLY A 34 11.04 9.94 15.36
C GLY A 34 9.60 9.70 15.84
N SER A 35 8.73 9.22 14.94
CA SER A 35 7.36 8.83 15.32
C SER A 35 7.35 7.71 16.36
N GLY A 36 8.26 6.73 16.25
CA GLY A 36 8.40 5.64 17.22
C GLY A 36 8.91 6.13 18.58
N ALA A 37 9.83 7.09 18.60
CA ALA A 37 10.32 7.71 19.83
C ALA A 37 9.22 8.49 20.55
N ALA A 38 8.44 9.30 19.81
CA ALA A 38 7.29 10.03 20.34
C ALA A 38 6.18 9.11 20.86
N LEU A 39 5.95 7.95 20.20
CA LEU A 39 5.03 6.93 20.69
C LEU A 39 5.53 6.29 21.99
N ARG A 40 6.84 5.99 22.10
CA ARG A 40 7.43 5.50 23.37
C ARG A 40 7.31 6.54 24.48
N TRP A 41 7.43 7.83 24.14
CA TRP A 41 7.21 8.92 25.09
C TRP A 41 5.76 8.96 25.57
N THR A 42 4.80 8.94 24.66
CA THR A 42 3.37 8.84 24.98
C THR A 42 3.07 7.67 25.92
N ASN A 43 3.64 6.50 25.64
CA ASN A 43 3.46 5.30 26.48
C ASN A 43 4.07 5.42 27.88
N ARG A 44 5.16 6.18 28.03
CA ARG A 44 5.76 6.47 29.33
C ARG A 44 4.84 7.38 30.15
N VAL A 45 4.34 8.48 29.58
CA VAL A 45 3.42 9.40 30.26
C VAL A 45 2.14 8.68 30.65
N TRP A 46 1.59 7.84 29.77
CA TRP A 46 0.44 7.00 30.10
C TRP A 46 0.74 6.09 31.30
N ARG A 47 1.87 5.37 31.29
CA ARG A 47 2.22 4.46 32.39
C ARG A 47 2.33 5.20 33.72
N GLU A 48 2.90 6.40 33.74
CA GLU A 48 3.03 7.24 34.93
C GLU A 48 1.68 7.76 35.42
N ALA A 49 0.84 8.25 34.50
CA ALA A 49 -0.50 8.75 34.82
C ALA A 49 -1.49 7.66 35.25
N GLY A 50 -1.25 6.40 34.88
CA GLY A 50 -2.21 5.30 35.01
C GLY A 50 -3.41 5.40 34.05
N THR A 51 -3.45 6.42 33.18
CA THR A 51 -4.54 6.70 32.24
C THR A 51 -3.99 7.35 30.96
N PRO A 52 -4.58 7.09 29.77
CA PRO A 52 -4.19 7.78 28.54
C PRO A 52 -4.70 9.24 28.50
N LEU A 53 -5.51 9.66 29.48
CA LEU A 53 -6.07 11.01 29.58
C LEU A 53 -5.80 11.58 30.99
N PRO A 54 -4.53 11.94 31.30
CA PRO A 54 -4.20 12.53 32.59
C PRO A 54 -4.93 13.85 32.81
N THR A 55 -5.45 14.06 34.03
CA THR A 55 -6.06 15.32 34.47
C THR A 55 -5.07 16.23 35.21
N GLN A 56 -3.94 15.68 35.66
CA GLN A 56 -2.87 16.46 36.28
C GLN A 56 -2.24 17.38 35.22
N PRO A 57 -2.16 18.71 35.44
CA PRO A 57 -1.79 19.65 34.38
C PRO A 57 -0.45 19.36 33.69
N HIS A 58 0.58 18.95 34.44
CA HIS A 58 1.90 18.67 33.87
C HIS A 58 1.89 17.40 32.99
N LEU A 59 1.26 16.31 33.44
CA LEU A 59 1.13 15.08 32.66
C LEU A 59 0.22 15.26 31.44
N ALA A 60 -0.83 16.08 31.55
CA ALA A 60 -1.68 16.47 30.42
C ALA A 60 -0.88 17.22 29.35
N ALA A 61 -0.12 18.24 29.75
CA ALA A 61 0.73 19.00 28.84
C ALA A 61 1.80 18.12 28.18
N GLU A 62 2.45 17.23 28.94
CA GLU A 62 3.46 16.31 28.40
C GLU A 62 2.84 15.30 27.42
N MET A 63 1.67 14.74 27.74
CA MET A 63 0.92 13.85 26.85
C MET A 63 0.58 14.55 25.53
N ASP A 64 0.14 15.80 25.58
CA ASP A 64 -0.21 16.58 24.39
C ASP A 64 1.03 16.88 23.53
N GLN A 65 2.17 17.20 24.14
CA GLN A 65 3.44 17.38 23.43
C GLN A 65 3.88 16.09 22.74
N ALA A 66 3.89 14.96 23.46
CA ALA A 66 4.29 13.67 22.91
C ALA A 66 3.40 13.25 21.73
N ARG A 67 2.08 13.48 21.83
CA ARG A 67 1.13 13.21 20.75
C ARG A 67 1.30 14.15 19.57
N ALA A 68 1.56 15.43 19.81
CA ALA A 68 1.81 16.41 18.76
C ALA A 68 3.08 16.05 17.98
N ASP A 69 4.15 15.67 18.68
CA ASP A 69 5.41 15.23 18.08
C ASP A 69 5.24 13.94 17.26
N GLN A 70 4.50 12.97 17.81
CA GLN A 70 4.17 11.73 17.08
C GLN A 70 3.41 12.04 15.79
N ARG A 71 2.36 12.88 15.85
CA ARG A 71 1.59 13.28 14.66
C ARG A 71 2.47 13.99 13.65
N TRP A 72 3.33 14.90 14.11
CA TRP A 72 4.22 15.66 13.23
C TRP A 72 5.17 14.74 12.44
N HIS A 73 5.79 13.77 13.11
CA HIS A 73 6.65 12.80 12.44
C HIS A 73 5.84 11.85 11.54
N HIS A 74 4.74 11.30 12.04
CA HIS A 74 3.93 10.32 11.33
C HIS A 74 3.30 10.89 10.05
N ASP A 75 2.71 12.09 10.11
CA ASP A 75 2.05 12.76 8.97
C ASP A 75 3.03 13.08 7.83
N GLN A 76 4.34 13.09 8.11
CA GLN A 76 5.38 13.28 7.11
C GLN A 76 5.90 11.98 6.51
N THR A 77 5.64 10.82 7.13
CA THR A 77 6.00 9.52 6.56
C THR A 77 5.09 9.19 5.38
N LEU A 78 5.50 8.19 4.58
CA LEU A 78 4.60 7.57 3.61
C LEU A 78 3.31 7.06 4.27
N PHE A 79 3.37 6.59 5.52
CA PHE A 79 2.23 6.03 6.23
C PHE A 79 1.20 7.07 6.64
N GLY A 80 1.63 8.26 7.06
CA GLY A 80 0.70 9.36 7.31
C GLY A 80 -0.16 9.66 6.09
N HIS A 81 0.43 9.67 4.89
CA HIS A 81 -0.29 9.86 3.64
C HIS A 81 -1.22 8.68 3.28
N LEU A 82 -0.82 7.44 3.59
CA LEU A 82 -1.71 6.29 3.43
C LEU A 82 -2.90 6.36 4.38
N ASP A 83 -2.68 6.76 5.63
CA ASP A 83 -3.75 6.88 6.62
C ASP A 83 -4.74 7.97 6.18
N ARG A 84 -4.28 9.12 5.67
CA ARG A 84 -5.18 10.13 5.07
C ARG A 84 -6.01 9.61 3.91
N PHE A 85 -5.47 8.72 3.08
CA PHE A 85 -6.26 8.07 2.02
C PHE A 85 -7.27 7.07 2.59
N LEU A 86 -6.89 6.31 3.62
CA LEU A 86 -7.74 5.29 4.22
C LEU A 86 -8.89 5.89 5.04
N ASP A 87 -8.64 7.04 5.68
CA ASP A 87 -9.61 7.78 6.50
C ASP A 87 -10.53 8.68 5.67
N ALA A 88 -10.17 8.98 4.42
CA ALA A 88 -10.99 9.79 3.52
C ALA A 88 -12.33 9.12 3.21
N ASP A 89 -13.38 9.92 3.11
CA ASP A 89 -14.68 9.47 2.61
C ASP A 89 -14.55 8.98 1.16
N LEU A 90 -15.38 8.01 0.78
CA LEU A 90 -15.41 7.46 -0.58
C LEU A 90 -15.75 8.52 -1.64
N GLU A 91 -16.51 9.53 -1.24
CA GLU A 91 -16.92 10.65 -2.11
C GLU A 91 -15.91 11.81 -2.11
N ASP A 92 -14.85 11.75 -1.29
CA ASP A 92 -13.82 12.80 -1.23
C ASP A 92 -12.80 12.64 -2.37
N GLU A 93 -13.21 13.09 -3.56
CA GLU A 93 -12.37 13.09 -4.76
C GLU A 93 -11.06 13.86 -4.58
N VAL A 94 -11.07 14.93 -3.77
CA VAL A 94 -9.89 15.78 -3.52
C VAL A 94 -8.85 15.01 -2.70
N ALA A 95 -9.26 14.35 -1.62
CA ALA A 95 -8.38 13.52 -0.82
C ALA A 95 -7.85 12.33 -1.64
N HIS A 96 -8.69 11.68 -2.45
CA HIS A 96 -8.23 10.61 -3.33
C HIS A 96 -7.22 11.08 -4.38
N ALA A 97 -7.43 12.23 -5.00
CA ALA A 97 -6.48 12.80 -5.95
C ALA A 97 -5.15 13.17 -5.28
N LEU A 98 -5.20 13.69 -4.04
CA LEU A 98 -4.01 14.12 -3.31
C LEU A 98 -3.20 12.95 -2.73
N TYR A 99 -3.88 11.94 -2.17
CA TYR A 99 -3.23 10.86 -1.43
C TYR A 99 -3.14 9.53 -2.20
N GLY A 100 -3.96 9.34 -3.22
CA GLY A 100 -3.92 8.16 -4.11
C GLY A 100 -2.55 7.85 -4.72
N PRO A 101 -1.77 8.85 -5.17
CA PRO A 101 -0.40 8.63 -5.64
C PRO A 101 0.52 7.99 -4.59
N PHE A 102 0.32 8.24 -3.29
CA PHE A 102 1.09 7.62 -2.22
C PHE A 102 0.70 6.15 -2.00
N VAL A 103 -0.57 5.80 -2.25
CA VAL A 103 -1.02 4.41 -2.27
C VAL A 103 -0.33 3.62 -3.37
N VAL A 104 -0.30 4.17 -4.59
CA VAL A 104 0.43 3.57 -5.71
C VAL A 104 1.91 3.44 -5.39
N LEU A 105 2.52 4.51 -4.88
CA LEU A 105 3.93 4.53 -4.47
C LEU A 105 4.25 3.42 -3.47
N TYR A 106 3.42 3.23 -2.44
CA TYR A 106 3.63 2.18 -1.45
C TYR A 106 3.64 0.77 -2.05
N LEU A 107 2.68 0.47 -2.94
CA LEU A 107 2.60 -0.82 -3.61
C LEU A 107 3.74 -1.02 -4.65
N ARG A 108 4.17 0.06 -5.31
CA ARG A 108 5.33 0.03 -6.22
C ARG A 108 6.63 -0.18 -5.46
N TRP A 109 6.79 0.45 -4.29
CA TRP A 109 7.96 0.25 -3.43
C TRP A 109 8.07 -1.20 -2.97
N GLU A 110 6.95 -1.83 -2.60
CA GLU A 110 6.89 -3.27 -2.33
C GLU A 110 7.33 -4.11 -3.54
N ALA A 111 6.88 -3.76 -4.74
CA ALA A 111 7.22 -4.50 -5.94
C ALA A 111 8.72 -4.39 -6.29
N CYS A 112 9.25 -3.16 -6.34
CA CYS A 112 10.59 -2.83 -6.82
C CYS A 112 11.69 -3.07 -5.80
N HIS A 113 11.48 -2.72 -4.53
CA HIS A 113 12.51 -2.78 -3.48
C HIS A 113 11.98 -3.49 -2.23
N PRO A 114 11.64 -4.79 -2.33
CA PRO A 114 10.95 -5.51 -1.26
C PRO A 114 11.78 -5.70 0.01
N ALA A 115 13.11 -5.58 -0.05
CA ALA A 115 13.97 -5.66 1.13
C ALA A 115 13.88 -4.35 1.94
N GLU A 116 13.98 -3.20 1.27
CA GLU A 116 13.83 -1.88 1.87
C GLU A 116 12.42 -1.68 2.46
N TRP A 117 11.40 -2.10 1.71
CA TRP A 117 9.99 -2.05 2.13
C TRP A 117 9.69 -2.93 3.36
N ARG A 118 10.40 -4.05 3.53
CA ARG A 118 10.25 -4.96 4.70
C ARG A 118 11.14 -4.60 5.88
N SER A 119 12.03 -3.64 5.73
CA SER A 119 12.98 -3.29 6.78
C SER A 119 12.24 -2.87 8.05
N PRO A 120 12.60 -3.39 9.25
CA PRO A 120 12.03 -2.94 10.51
C PRO A 120 12.22 -1.43 10.75
N ALA A 121 13.25 -0.82 10.18
CA ALA A 121 13.47 0.63 10.28
C ALA A 121 12.48 1.44 9.42
N SER A 122 11.82 0.79 8.46
CA SER A 122 10.92 1.42 7.50
C SER A 122 9.46 1.38 7.94
N ASP A 123 9.09 0.67 9.01
CA ASP A 123 7.71 0.53 9.47
C ASP A 123 7.62 0.45 11.00
N LEU A 124 6.65 1.15 11.59
CA LEU A 124 6.30 1.01 13.02
C LEU A 124 5.44 -0.23 13.28
N TRP A 125 4.80 -0.75 12.24
CA TRP A 125 3.88 -1.88 12.29
C TRP A 125 4.21 -2.89 11.19
N SER A 126 3.31 -3.85 10.96
CA SER A 126 3.50 -4.86 9.92
C SER A 126 3.21 -4.27 8.52
N PRO A 127 4.19 -4.26 7.61
CA PRO A 127 3.98 -3.77 6.25
C PRO A 127 2.98 -4.65 5.47
N TRP A 128 2.89 -5.94 5.83
CA TRP A 128 1.90 -6.86 5.26
C TRP A 128 0.47 -6.54 5.66
N SER A 129 0.26 -6.17 6.93
CA SER A 129 -1.06 -5.78 7.42
C SER A 129 -1.54 -4.51 6.71
N ARG A 130 -0.64 -3.55 6.50
CA ARG A 130 -0.97 -2.32 5.78
C ARG A 130 -1.24 -2.56 4.28
N LYS A 131 -0.45 -3.41 3.62
CA LYS A 131 -0.74 -3.86 2.24
C LYS A 131 -2.13 -4.49 2.13
N GLU A 132 -2.50 -5.34 3.09
CA GLU A 132 -3.83 -5.94 3.14
C GLU A 132 -4.95 -4.90 3.28
N VAL A 133 -4.80 -3.93 4.19
CA VAL A 133 -5.79 -2.86 4.39
C VAL A 133 -5.98 -2.05 3.10
N VAL A 134 -4.88 -1.62 2.47
CA VAL A 134 -4.89 -0.87 1.20
C VAL A 134 -5.57 -1.67 0.09
N LEU A 135 -5.16 -2.91 -0.15
CA LEU A 135 -5.72 -3.73 -1.22
C LEU A 135 -7.20 -4.05 -0.97
N ARG A 136 -7.60 -4.24 0.29
CA ARG A 136 -9.00 -4.44 0.67
C ARG A 136 -9.85 -3.19 0.42
N ARG A 137 -9.34 -2.00 0.76
CA ARG A 137 -10.04 -0.72 0.52
C ARG A 137 -10.31 -0.57 -0.97
N LEU A 138 -9.27 -0.66 -1.80
CA LEU A 138 -9.38 -0.54 -3.26
C LEU A 138 -10.27 -1.63 -3.87
N GLY A 139 -10.13 -2.88 -3.44
CA GLY A 139 -10.92 -3.99 -3.97
C GLY A 139 -12.41 -3.87 -3.63
N ARG A 140 -12.74 -3.39 -2.42
CA ARG A 140 -14.13 -3.27 -1.95
C ARG A 140 -14.85 -2.04 -2.50
N PHE A 141 -14.16 -0.91 -2.55
CA PHE A 141 -14.80 0.38 -2.83
C PHE A 141 -14.41 0.98 -4.18
N GLY A 142 -13.53 0.32 -4.92
CA GLY A 142 -13.09 0.75 -6.22
C GLY A 142 -11.72 1.41 -6.22
N VAL A 143 -11.17 1.51 -7.43
CA VAL A 143 -9.93 2.23 -7.71
C VAL A 143 -10.29 3.60 -8.28
N PRO A 144 -9.89 4.71 -7.63
CA PRO A 144 -10.09 6.05 -8.17
C PRO A 144 -9.55 6.18 -9.59
N GLU A 145 -10.27 6.90 -10.46
CA GLU A 145 -10.00 6.95 -11.90
C GLU A 145 -8.54 7.27 -12.22
N GLY A 146 -7.98 8.31 -11.58
CA GLY A 146 -6.59 8.73 -11.77
C GLY A 146 -5.53 7.70 -11.36
N MET A 147 -5.89 6.67 -10.60
CA MET A 147 -4.98 5.60 -10.17
C MET A 147 -5.10 4.34 -11.04
N ARG A 148 -6.16 4.18 -11.84
CA ARG A 148 -6.45 2.93 -12.56
C ARG A 148 -5.30 2.45 -13.44
N PRO A 149 -4.61 3.29 -14.23
CA PRO A 149 -3.49 2.84 -15.06
C PRO A 149 -2.31 2.29 -14.23
N ASP A 150 -2.01 2.93 -13.10
CA ASP A 150 -0.94 2.49 -12.21
C ASP A 150 -1.29 1.20 -11.47
N VAL A 151 -2.54 1.07 -11.03
CA VAL A 151 -3.04 -0.15 -10.39
C VAL A 151 -3.08 -1.32 -11.38
N ALA A 152 -3.50 -1.09 -12.63
CA ALA A 152 -3.38 -2.06 -13.71
C ALA A 152 -1.94 -2.56 -13.88
N ASN A 153 -0.97 -1.64 -13.88
CA ASN A 153 0.46 -1.98 -13.95
C ASN A 153 0.92 -2.79 -12.73
N LEU A 154 0.43 -2.49 -11.53
CA LEU A 154 0.74 -3.25 -10.32
C LEU A 154 0.20 -4.67 -10.38
N VAL A 155 -1.02 -4.86 -10.87
CA VAL A 155 -1.60 -6.20 -11.08
C VAL A 155 -0.76 -7.00 -12.05
N ILE A 156 -0.42 -6.44 -13.22
CA ILE A 156 0.43 -7.10 -14.23
C ILE A 156 1.82 -7.41 -13.66
N THR A 157 2.43 -6.48 -12.93
CA THR A 157 3.71 -6.69 -12.23
C THR A 157 3.63 -7.87 -11.26
N ALA A 158 2.50 -8.02 -10.56
CA ALA A 158 2.29 -9.13 -9.64
C ALA A 158 2.19 -10.50 -10.35
N LEU A 159 1.78 -10.55 -11.61
CA LEU A 159 1.73 -11.79 -12.38
C LEU A 159 3.14 -12.30 -12.71
N HIS A 160 4.06 -11.40 -13.07
CA HIS A 160 5.42 -11.75 -13.46
C HIS A 160 6.33 -12.18 -12.31
N ARG A 161 6.11 -11.68 -11.10
CA ARG A 161 7.03 -11.89 -9.98
C ARG A 161 6.73 -13.18 -9.21
N GLN A 162 7.70 -13.62 -8.41
CA GLN A 162 7.45 -14.66 -7.41
C GLN A 162 6.36 -14.22 -6.41
N TYR A 163 5.45 -15.13 -6.08
CA TYR A 163 4.35 -14.86 -5.16
C TYR A 163 4.85 -14.42 -3.77
N ARG A 164 4.28 -13.33 -3.24
CA ARG A 164 4.55 -12.80 -1.91
C ARG A 164 3.27 -12.74 -1.06
N CYS A 165 3.46 -12.44 0.22
CA CYS A 165 2.34 -12.35 1.16
C CYS A 165 1.30 -11.33 0.66
N LYS A 166 0.02 -11.75 0.73
CA LYS A 166 -1.17 -11.02 0.27
C LYS A 166 -1.27 -10.75 -1.23
N ASP A 167 -0.43 -11.34 -2.08
CA ASP A 167 -0.51 -11.09 -3.53
C ASP A 167 -1.83 -11.53 -4.16
N TRP A 168 -2.50 -12.54 -3.59
CA TRP A 168 -3.84 -12.94 -4.03
C TRP A 168 -4.86 -11.79 -3.98
N MET A 169 -4.63 -10.74 -3.19
CA MET A 169 -5.53 -9.60 -3.08
C MET A 169 -5.44 -8.66 -4.29
N TYR A 170 -4.38 -8.69 -5.09
CA TYR A 170 -4.34 -7.93 -6.35
C TYR A 170 -5.45 -8.36 -7.32
N ALA A 171 -5.91 -9.62 -7.25
CA ALA A 171 -7.04 -10.08 -8.04
C ALA A 171 -8.37 -9.37 -7.66
N GLN A 172 -8.49 -8.80 -6.46
CA GLN A 172 -9.66 -7.99 -6.08
C GLN A 172 -9.71 -6.66 -6.83
N LEU A 173 -8.60 -6.22 -7.42
CA LEU A 173 -8.52 -4.95 -8.14
C LEU A 173 -8.93 -5.09 -9.61
N VAL A 174 -8.92 -6.31 -10.13
CA VAL A 174 -9.16 -6.62 -11.55
C VAL A 174 -10.49 -6.05 -12.05
N PRO A 175 -11.64 -6.20 -11.35
CA PRO A 175 -12.90 -5.62 -11.81
C PRO A 175 -12.86 -4.11 -12.04
N HIS A 176 -11.94 -3.40 -11.36
CA HIS A 176 -11.83 -1.94 -11.39
C HIS A 176 -10.85 -1.42 -12.45
N VAL A 177 -10.06 -2.31 -13.06
CA VAL A 177 -8.99 -1.92 -14.00
C VAL A 177 -9.00 -2.72 -15.31
N ALA A 178 -9.95 -3.64 -15.49
CA ALA A 178 -10.02 -4.54 -16.63
C ALA A 178 -10.60 -3.92 -17.91
N ASP A 179 -10.04 -2.78 -18.33
CA ASP A 179 -10.31 -2.20 -19.65
C ASP A 179 -9.73 -3.06 -20.79
N SER A 180 -10.00 -2.67 -22.05
CA SER A 180 -9.52 -3.39 -23.23
C SER A 180 -7.99 -3.45 -23.32
N GLY A 181 -7.29 -2.40 -22.87
CA GLY A 181 -5.83 -2.35 -22.85
C GLY A 181 -5.22 -3.29 -21.81
N PHE A 182 -5.78 -3.32 -20.60
CA PHE A 182 -5.42 -4.27 -19.55
C PHE A 182 -5.63 -5.70 -20.03
N ARG A 183 -6.80 -5.99 -20.60
CA ARG A 183 -7.14 -7.32 -21.13
C ARG A 183 -6.15 -7.76 -22.21
N ALA A 184 -5.83 -6.90 -23.17
CA ALA A 184 -4.85 -7.20 -24.21
C ALA A 184 -3.47 -7.54 -23.62
N ARG A 185 -3.01 -6.75 -22.63
CA ARG A 185 -1.72 -6.98 -21.97
C ARG A 185 -1.70 -8.28 -21.15
N VAL A 186 -2.77 -8.61 -20.45
CA VAL A 186 -2.87 -9.88 -19.70
C VAL A 186 -2.99 -11.07 -20.66
N SER A 187 -3.74 -10.95 -21.76
CA SER A 187 -3.82 -12.01 -22.78
C SER A 187 -2.47 -12.34 -23.39
N ALA A 188 -1.60 -11.35 -23.63
CA ALA A 188 -0.24 -11.59 -24.10
C ALA A 188 0.57 -12.50 -23.15
N LEU A 189 0.28 -12.46 -21.84
CA LEU A 189 0.95 -13.29 -20.84
C LEU A 189 0.53 -14.77 -20.87
N LEU A 190 -0.54 -15.12 -21.57
CA LEU A 190 -0.95 -16.53 -21.75
C LEU A 190 0.12 -17.34 -22.49
N HIS A 191 0.97 -16.68 -23.27
CA HIS A 191 2.07 -17.27 -24.03
C HIS A 191 3.45 -17.01 -23.40
N ALA A 192 3.49 -16.59 -22.12
CA ALA A 192 4.75 -16.40 -21.42
C ALA A 192 5.55 -17.72 -21.34
N PRO A 193 6.89 -17.68 -21.45
CA PRO A 193 7.73 -18.89 -21.33
C PRO A 193 7.58 -19.60 -19.98
N ASP A 194 7.30 -18.85 -18.91
CA ASP A 194 6.98 -19.41 -17.61
C ASP A 194 5.48 -19.80 -17.56
N PRO A 195 5.16 -21.11 -17.46
CA PRO A 195 3.77 -21.58 -17.44
C PRO A 195 2.99 -21.06 -16.23
N VAL A 196 3.65 -20.71 -15.12
CA VAL A 196 2.99 -20.13 -13.94
C VAL A 196 2.45 -18.74 -14.25
N ILE A 197 3.16 -17.94 -15.06
CA ILE A 197 2.69 -16.62 -15.49
C ILE A 197 1.45 -16.77 -16.37
N GLY A 198 1.47 -17.69 -17.33
CA GLY A 198 0.31 -17.97 -18.19
C GLY A 198 -0.91 -18.45 -17.39
N LEU A 199 -0.71 -19.31 -16.40
CA LEU A 199 -1.78 -19.79 -15.52
C LEU A 199 -2.40 -18.66 -14.70
N ARG A 200 -1.58 -17.76 -14.13
CA ARG A 200 -2.05 -16.58 -13.39
C ARG A 200 -2.77 -15.59 -14.29
N ALA A 201 -2.29 -15.38 -15.51
CA ALA A 201 -2.95 -14.52 -16.49
C ALA A 201 -4.34 -15.05 -16.85
N ARG A 202 -4.49 -16.36 -17.06
CA ARG A 202 -5.79 -16.99 -17.31
C ARG A 202 -6.77 -16.80 -16.16
N PHE A 203 -6.30 -16.96 -14.92
CA PHE A 203 -7.13 -16.67 -13.75
C PHE A 203 -7.56 -15.20 -13.68
N VAL A 204 -6.66 -14.25 -13.98
CA VAL A 204 -7.01 -12.83 -13.99
C VAL A 204 -8.06 -12.51 -15.05
N LEU A 205 -7.98 -13.12 -16.24
CA LEU A 205 -9.00 -12.97 -17.28
C LEU A 205 -10.35 -13.54 -16.83
N ASP A 206 -10.38 -14.72 -16.19
CA ASP A 206 -11.61 -15.29 -15.60
C ASP A 206 -12.26 -14.35 -14.57
N ILE A 207 -11.45 -13.68 -13.73
CA ILE A 207 -11.95 -12.66 -12.80
C ILE A 207 -12.45 -11.42 -13.54
N ALA A 208 -11.76 -11.00 -14.60
CA ALA A 208 -12.18 -9.84 -15.40
C ALA A 208 -13.54 -10.06 -16.06
N ASP A 209 -13.86 -11.30 -16.45
CA ASP A 209 -15.12 -11.69 -17.08
C ASP A 209 -16.28 -11.83 -16.08
N GLN A 210 -15.99 -11.87 -14.77
CA GLN A 210 -16.97 -11.98 -13.69
C GLN A 210 -16.72 -10.89 -12.63
N PRO A 211 -16.92 -9.60 -12.96
CA PRO A 211 -16.55 -8.47 -12.11
C PRO A 211 -17.26 -8.45 -10.74
N GLU A 212 -18.44 -9.06 -10.63
CA GLU A 212 -19.21 -9.21 -9.39
C GLU A 212 -18.66 -10.28 -8.44
N ARG A 213 -17.73 -11.12 -8.91
CA ARG A 213 -17.21 -12.25 -8.14
C ARG A 213 -16.31 -11.77 -7.01
N ARG A 214 -16.69 -12.10 -5.78
CA ARG A 214 -15.86 -11.84 -4.60
C ARG A 214 -14.61 -12.73 -4.57
N VAL A 215 -13.44 -12.11 -4.78
CA VAL A 215 -12.14 -12.80 -4.68
C VAL A 215 -11.74 -12.99 -3.22
N THR A 216 -11.42 -14.23 -2.86
CA THR A 216 -10.91 -14.65 -1.54
C THR A 216 -9.63 -15.45 -1.73
N ARG A 217 -8.91 -15.74 -0.63
CA ARG A 217 -7.74 -16.64 -0.66
C ARG A 217 -8.07 -18.04 -1.21
N ALA A 218 -9.31 -18.51 -1.09
CA ALA A 218 -9.73 -19.81 -1.59
C ALA A 218 -10.09 -19.78 -3.09
N THR A 219 -10.36 -18.61 -3.67
CA THR A 219 -10.84 -18.47 -5.05
C THR A 219 -9.86 -19.06 -6.05
N TRP A 220 -8.55 -18.81 -5.90
CA TRP A 220 -7.51 -19.41 -6.74
C TRP A 220 -7.52 -20.94 -6.72
N ARG A 221 -7.57 -21.55 -5.52
CA ARG A 221 -7.55 -23.01 -5.38
C ARG A 221 -8.75 -23.66 -6.05
N ARG A 222 -9.95 -23.12 -5.79
CA ARG A 222 -11.19 -23.60 -6.43
C ARG A 222 -11.13 -23.41 -7.95
N TRP A 223 -10.57 -22.30 -8.42
CA TRP A 223 -10.40 -22.06 -9.84
C TRP A 223 -9.48 -23.11 -10.48
N LEU A 224 -8.36 -23.46 -9.84
CA LEU A 224 -7.46 -24.53 -10.29
C LEU A 224 -8.16 -25.91 -10.33
N GLU A 225 -9.00 -26.21 -9.34
CA GLU A 225 -9.76 -27.46 -9.29
C GLU A 225 -10.76 -27.58 -10.45
N LEU A 226 -11.41 -26.46 -10.82
CA LEU A 226 -12.37 -26.40 -11.93
C LEU A 226 -11.70 -26.38 -13.30
N HIS A 227 -10.52 -25.78 -13.40
CA HIS A 227 -9.77 -25.61 -14.65
C HIS A 227 -8.57 -26.55 -14.73
N ARG A 228 -8.67 -27.74 -14.11
CA ARG A 228 -7.68 -28.80 -14.28
C ARG A 228 -7.45 -29.00 -15.78
N LEU A 229 -6.33 -28.46 -16.25
CA LEU A 229 -5.65 -28.95 -17.43
C LEU A 229 -5.47 -30.45 -17.21
N PRO A 230 -5.86 -31.31 -18.16
CA PRO A 230 -5.65 -32.75 -18.05
C PRO A 230 -4.18 -33.07 -17.74
#